data_AF-A0A7V3WPT8-F1
#
_entry.id   AF-A0A7V3WPT8-F1
#
_cell.length_a   1.000
_cell.length_b   1.000
_cell.length_c   1.000
_cell.angle_alpha   90.00
_cell.angle_beta   90.00
_cell.angle_gamma   90.00
#
_symmetry.space_group_name_H-M   'P 1'
#
loop_
_entity.id
_entity.type
_entity.pdbx_description
1 polymer ?
#
loop_
_entity_poly.entity_id
_entity_poly.type
_entity_poly.pdbx_seq_one_letter_code
_entity_poly.pdbx_strand_id
1 'polypeptide(L)'
;MPKVAQPKLAVWKFASCDGCQLSLLDCEEELLAVADRVQIAYFPEASRAVVKGPYDLSLVEGSITTPHDAERIHQVRRVSKRLVTIGACATAGGIQALRNFAQLKDFAALVYPSPAYLATLNKS
;
A
#
# COMPACT_ATOMS: atom_id res chain seq x y z
N MET A 1 33.95 1.64 -14.14
CA MET A 1 33.47 0.67 -13.12
C MET A 1 32.05 0.27 -13.50
N PRO A 2 31.69 -1.03 -13.47
CA PRO A 2 30.31 -1.43 -13.75
C PRO A 2 29.39 -0.81 -12.67
N LYS A 3 28.34 -0.12 -13.10
CA LYS A 3 27.36 0.51 -12.21
C LYS A 3 26.62 -0.62 -11.49
N VAL A 4 26.81 -0.75 -10.18
CA VAL A 4 26.04 -1.69 -9.36
C VAL A 4 24.56 -1.38 -9.60
N ALA A 5 23.76 -2.39 -9.95
CA ALA A 5 22.34 -2.20 -10.19
C ALA A 5 21.68 -1.66 -8.91
N GLN A 6 20.99 -0.52 -9.02
CA GLN A 6 20.28 0.09 -7.89
C GLN A 6 19.17 -0.86 -7.40
N PRO A 7 18.96 -0.99 -6.08
CA PRO A 7 17.85 -1.78 -5.54
C PRO A 7 16.50 -1.29 -6.07
N LYS A 8 15.62 -2.23 -6.45
CA LYS A 8 14.26 -1.91 -6.90
C LYS A 8 13.32 -1.66 -5.72
N LEU A 9 12.77 -0.45 -5.65
CA LEU A 9 11.75 -0.03 -4.71
C LEU A 9 10.35 -0.13 -5.32
N ALA A 10 9.40 -0.70 -4.58
CA ALA A 10 7.98 -0.64 -4.87
C ALA A 10 7.20 -0.02 -3.70
N VAL A 11 6.20 0.81 -4.00
CA VAL A 11 5.29 1.42 -3.03
C VAL A 11 3.87 0.96 -3.35
N TRP A 12 3.22 0.32 -2.38
CA TRP A 12 1.93 -0.34 -2.54
C TRP A 12 0.86 0.32 -1.69
N LYS A 13 -0.25 0.64 -2.34
CA LYS A 13 -1.46 1.17 -1.70
C LYS A 13 -2.51 0.08 -1.49
N PHE A 14 -3.06 0.03 -0.29
CA PHE A 14 -4.29 -0.68 0.08
C PHE A 14 -5.33 0.32 0.63
N ALA A 15 -6.22 -0.08 1.55
CA ALA A 15 -7.23 0.83 2.09
C ALA A 15 -6.58 1.86 3.03
N SER A 16 -6.38 3.08 2.53
CA SER A 16 -5.65 4.17 3.18
C SER A 16 -6.21 5.54 2.77
N CYS A 17 -5.56 6.60 3.26
CA CYS A 17 -5.82 8.00 2.89
C CYS A 17 -4.69 8.63 2.05
N ASP A 18 -3.79 7.82 1.47
CA ASP A 18 -2.57 8.26 0.75
C ASP A 18 -1.53 9.04 1.56
N GLY A 19 -1.81 9.37 2.83
CA GLY A 19 -0.94 10.22 3.62
C GLY A 19 0.50 9.69 3.78
N CYS A 20 0.73 8.38 3.84
CA CYS A 20 2.08 7.86 4.02
C CYS A 20 2.90 7.96 2.73
N GLN A 21 2.25 7.76 1.57
CA GLN A 21 2.87 7.98 0.28
C GLN A 21 3.15 9.47 0.02
N LEU A 22 2.22 10.36 0.38
CA LEU A 22 2.44 11.80 0.28
C LEU A 22 3.58 12.27 1.19
N SER A 23 3.67 11.78 2.44
CA SER A 23 4.81 12.09 3.31
C SER A 23 6.17 11.65 2.74
N LEU A 24 6.22 10.58 1.92
CA LEU A 24 7.44 10.21 1.20
C LEU A 24 7.76 11.22 0.07
N LEU A 25 6.73 11.74 -0.60
CA LEU A 25 6.89 12.73 -1.67
C LEU A 25 7.21 14.13 -1.13
N ASP A 26 6.77 14.43 0.09
CA ASP A 26 7.04 15.67 0.81
C ASP A 26 8.48 15.74 1.38
N CYS A 27 9.32 14.73 1.11
CA CYS A 27 10.74 14.75 1.47
C CYS A 27 11.60 15.65 0.55
N GLU A 28 10.98 16.57 -0.21
CA GLU A 28 11.62 17.64 -1.01
C GLU A 28 12.99 17.27 -1.62
N GLU A 29 14.08 17.88 -1.12
CA GLU A 29 15.44 17.66 -1.63
C GLU A 29 15.99 16.27 -1.27
N GLU A 30 15.62 15.75 -0.09
CA GLU A 30 16.00 14.41 0.36
C GLU A 30 15.41 13.31 -0.53
N LEU A 31 14.26 13.56 -1.18
CA LEU A 31 13.67 12.60 -2.12
C LEU A 31 14.61 12.33 -3.30
N LEU A 32 15.31 13.35 -3.80
CA LEU A 32 16.29 13.20 -4.89
C LEU A 32 17.47 12.34 -4.46
N ALA A 33 17.97 12.54 -3.23
CA ALA A 33 19.05 11.73 -2.67
C ALA A 33 18.63 10.25 -2.53
N VAL A 34 17.37 9.99 -2.21
CA VAL A 34 16.82 8.62 -2.19
C VAL A 34 16.71 8.05 -3.62
N ALA A 35 16.17 8.81 -4.56
CA ALA A 35 16.01 8.40 -5.96
C ALA A 35 17.36 8.10 -6.65
N ASP A 36 18.45 8.72 -6.22
CA ASP A 36 19.81 8.41 -6.68
C ASP A 36 20.36 7.07 -6.15
N ARG A 37 19.74 6.51 -5.10
CA ARG A 37 20.19 5.27 -4.45
C ARG A 37 19.32 4.07 -4.77
N VAL A 38 18.07 4.28 -5.20
CA VAL A 38 17.12 3.21 -5.52
C VAL A 38 16.47 3.43 -6.88
N GLN A 39 16.14 2.33 -7.57
CA GLN A 39 15.26 2.39 -8.73
C GLN A 39 13.81 2.38 -8.24
N ILE A 40 13.07 3.48 -8.40
CA ILE A 40 11.62 3.51 -8.19
C ILE A 40 10.96 2.69 -9.31
N ALA A 41 10.71 1.42 -9.02
CA ALA A 41 10.24 0.44 -10.00
C ALA A 41 8.70 0.39 -10.09
N TYR A 42 8.02 0.62 -8.98
CA TYR A 42 6.55 0.65 -8.92
C TYR A 42 6.12 1.70 -7.88
N PHE A 43 5.60 2.84 -8.33
CA PHE A 43 5.03 3.85 -7.44
C PHE A 43 3.97 4.68 -8.20
N PRO A 44 2.72 4.16 -8.30
CA PRO A 44 1.68 4.77 -9.14
C PRO A 44 1.34 6.22 -8.79
N GLU A 45 1.47 6.61 -7.51
CA GLU A 45 1.23 7.99 -7.06
C GLU A 45 2.27 8.97 -7.62
N ALA A 46 3.52 8.52 -7.78
CA ALA A 46 4.64 9.35 -8.22
C ALA A 46 4.91 9.25 -9.73
N SER A 47 4.56 8.12 -10.36
CA SER A 47 4.92 7.85 -11.76
C SER A 47 4.03 6.83 -12.44
N ARG A 48 3.85 7.02 -13.75
CA ARG A 48 3.20 6.03 -14.65
C ARG A 48 4.12 4.89 -15.04
N ALA A 49 5.44 5.05 -14.86
CA ALA A 49 6.41 4.03 -15.21
C ALA A 49 6.31 2.83 -14.28
N VAL A 50 6.25 1.63 -14.86
CA VAL A 50 6.18 0.38 -14.09
C VAL A 50 7.25 -0.58 -14.61
N VAL A 51 8.14 -0.98 -13.71
CA VAL A 51 9.19 -1.97 -13.93
C VAL A 51 8.83 -3.22 -13.13
N LYS A 52 8.76 -4.36 -13.81
CA LYS A 52 8.44 -5.64 -13.15
C LYS A 52 9.51 -6.02 -12.11
N GLY A 53 9.02 -6.65 -11.03
CA GLY A 53 9.83 -7.24 -9.97
C GLY A 53 10.64 -8.48 -10.42
N PRO A 54 11.26 -9.20 -9.48
CA PRO A 54 11.13 -9.05 -8.03
C PRO A 54 11.70 -7.73 -7.50
N TYR A 55 11.11 -7.22 -6.41
CA TYR A 55 11.50 -5.97 -5.76
C TYR A 55 12.43 -6.24 -4.58
N ASP A 56 13.45 -5.41 -4.41
CA ASP A 56 14.37 -5.52 -3.27
C ASP A 56 13.73 -5.01 -1.97
N LEU A 57 12.90 -3.96 -2.10
CA LEU A 57 12.12 -3.38 -1.02
C LEU A 57 10.71 -3.04 -1.52
N SER A 58 9.70 -3.49 -0.78
CA SER A 58 8.31 -3.07 -0.93
C SER A 58 7.85 -2.33 0.32
N LEU A 59 7.45 -1.08 0.16
CA LEU A 59 6.76 -0.30 1.18
C LEU A 59 5.25 -0.48 1.01
N VAL A 60 4.55 -0.83 2.07
CA VAL A 60 3.11 -1.13 2.05
C VAL A 60 2.37 -0.16 2.95
N GLU A 61 1.48 0.62 2.34
CA GLU A 61 0.52 1.49 3.00
C GLU A 61 -0.88 0.85 2.98
N GLY A 62 -1.67 1.13 4.02
CA GLY A 62 -3.09 0.82 4.05
C GLY A 62 -3.43 -0.53 4.67
N SER A 63 -4.66 -0.63 5.14
CA SER A 63 -5.22 -1.84 5.76
C SER A 63 -5.79 -2.80 4.70
N ILE A 64 -5.93 -4.08 5.07
CA ILE A 64 -6.45 -5.13 4.19
C ILE A 64 -7.95 -5.28 4.45
N THR A 65 -8.78 -4.77 3.54
CA THR A 65 -10.22 -4.63 3.84
C THR A 65 -11.11 -5.55 3.02
N THR A 66 -10.61 -6.05 1.89
CA THR A 66 -11.35 -6.90 0.94
C THR A 66 -10.66 -8.25 0.71
N PRO A 67 -11.38 -9.28 0.24
CA PRO A 67 -10.76 -10.54 -0.16
C PRO A 67 -9.67 -10.35 -1.24
N HIS A 68 -9.90 -9.45 -2.19
CA HIS A 68 -8.92 -9.09 -3.20
C HIS A 68 -7.64 -8.50 -2.59
N ASP A 69 -7.77 -7.62 -1.58
CA ASP A 69 -6.60 -7.09 -0.88
C ASP A 69 -5.80 -8.19 -0.19
N ALA A 70 -6.48 -9.16 0.43
CA ALA A 70 -5.84 -10.29 1.10
C ALA A 70 -5.02 -11.14 0.12
N GLU A 71 -5.58 -11.44 -1.05
CA GLU A 71 -4.84 -12.13 -2.11
C GLU A 71 -3.66 -11.31 -2.62
N ARG A 72 -3.88 -10.01 -2.83
CA ARG A 72 -2.89 -9.09 -3.37
C ARG A 72 -1.71 -8.87 -2.42
N ILE A 73 -1.91 -8.74 -1.10
CA ILE A 73 -0.78 -8.60 -0.16
C ILE A 73 0.10 -9.86 -0.12
N HIS A 74 -0.49 -11.05 -0.28
CA HIS A 74 0.29 -12.28 -0.42
C HIS A 74 1.08 -12.31 -1.74
N GLN A 75 0.53 -11.79 -2.83
CA GLN A 75 1.28 -11.61 -4.09
C GLN A 75 2.45 -10.63 -3.88
N VAL A 76 2.20 -9.47 -3.28
CA VAL A 76 3.24 -8.47 -2.93
C VAL A 76 4.35 -9.13 -2.11
N ARG A 77 4.00 -9.92 -1.08
CA ARG A 77 4.99 -10.63 -0.27
C ARG A 77 5.85 -11.59 -1.09
N ARG A 78 5.27 -12.33 -2.05
CA ARG A 78 6.00 -13.27 -2.91
C ARG A 78 6.96 -12.58 -3.87
N VAL A 79 6.64 -11.37 -4.33
CA VAL A 79 7.48 -10.62 -5.28
C VAL A 79 8.47 -9.67 -4.59
N SER A 80 8.57 -9.69 -3.27
CA SER A 80 9.40 -8.78 -2.49
C SER A 80 10.46 -9.52 -1.69
N LYS A 81 11.72 -9.07 -1.73
CA LYS A 81 12.76 -9.56 -0.82
C LYS A 81 12.50 -9.03 0.60
N ARG A 82 12.26 -7.73 0.74
CA ARG A 82 11.84 -7.08 2.00
C ARG A 82 10.48 -6.42 1.81
N LEU A 83 9.61 -6.54 2.82
CA LEU A 83 8.32 -5.89 2.88
C LEU A 83 8.26 -5.15 4.20
N VAL A 84 8.00 -3.85 4.14
CA VAL A 84 7.93 -2.96 5.30
C VAL A 84 6.59 -2.22 5.24
N THR A 85 5.86 -2.21 6.36
CA THR A 85 4.65 -1.40 6.48
C THR A 85 5.03 0.06 6.72
N ILE A 86 4.29 0.98 6.12
CA ILE A 86 4.37 2.41 6.38
C ILE A 86 3.02 2.91 6.89
N GLY A 87 3.07 3.62 8.01
CA GLY A 87 1.89 4.21 8.66
C GLY A 87 1.08 3.26 9.55
N ALA A 88 0.18 3.88 10.31
CA ALA A 88 -0.69 3.20 11.27
C ALA A 88 -1.68 2.24 10.60
N CYS A 89 -2.16 2.57 9.39
CA CYS A 89 -3.14 1.74 8.67
C CYS A 89 -2.57 0.36 8.32
N ALA A 90 -1.37 0.31 7.73
CA ALA A 90 -0.73 -0.96 7.37
C ALA A 90 -0.20 -1.73 8.60
N THR A 91 0.17 -1.02 9.66
CA THR A 91 0.80 -1.61 10.85
C THR A 91 -0.21 -2.17 11.83
N ALA A 92 -1.33 -1.46 12.06
CA ALA A 92 -2.30 -1.77 13.11
C ALA A 92 -3.76 -1.56 12.68
N GLY A 93 -4.02 -1.39 11.38
CA GLY A 93 -5.36 -1.21 10.82
C GLY A 93 -5.87 0.23 10.80
N GLY A 94 -5.29 1.14 11.60
CA GLY A 94 -5.57 2.58 11.55
C GLY A 94 -7.04 2.95 11.82
N ILE A 95 -7.49 4.07 11.26
CA ILE A 95 -8.88 4.54 11.37
C ILE A 95 -9.86 3.53 10.75
N GLN A 96 -9.43 2.82 9.70
CA GLN A 96 -10.22 1.81 9.01
C GLN A 96 -10.58 0.63 9.92
N ALA A 97 -9.77 0.32 10.93
CA ALA A 97 -10.04 -0.75 11.89
C ALA A 97 -11.17 -0.39 12.88
N LEU A 98 -11.59 0.87 12.99
CA LEU A 98 -12.72 1.25 13.85
C LEU A 98 -14.01 0.54 13.43
N ARG A 99 -14.16 0.19 12.13
CA ARG A 99 -15.31 -0.59 11.65
C ARG A 99 -15.40 -1.98 12.30
N ASN A 100 -14.30 -2.53 12.81
CA ASN A 100 -14.25 -3.85 13.45
C ASN A 100 -15.09 -3.91 14.74
N PHE A 101 -15.47 -2.75 15.29
CA PHE A 101 -16.28 -2.62 16.51
C PHE A 101 -17.77 -2.34 16.23
N ALA A 102 -18.20 -2.40 14.97
CA ALA A 102 -19.58 -2.16 14.59
C ALA A 102 -20.05 -3.18 13.53
N GLN A 103 -21.36 -3.28 13.31
CA GLN A 103 -21.90 -4.20 12.32
C GLN A 103 -21.78 -3.56 10.93
N LEU A 104 -21.02 -4.19 10.05
CA LEU A 104 -20.74 -3.67 8.72
C LEU A 104 -22.00 -3.43 7.88
N LYS A 105 -23.04 -4.23 8.08
CA LYS A 105 -24.34 -4.08 7.42
C LYS A 105 -25.01 -2.73 7.74
N ASP A 106 -24.77 -2.19 8.94
CA ASP A 106 -25.37 -0.94 9.39
C ASP A 106 -24.71 0.24 8.64
N PHE A 107 -23.37 0.21 8.49
CA PHE A 107 -22.67 1.19 7.65
C PHE A 107 -23.04 1.06 6.16
N ALA A 108 -23.11 -0.17 5.66
CA ALA A 108 -23.42 -0.44 4.26
C ALA A 108 -24.78 0.14 3.87
N ALA A 109 -25.80 -0.03 4.73
CA ALA A 109 -27.15 0.47 4.48
C ALA A 109 -27.26 2.01 4.52
N LEU A 110 -26.34 2.71 5.21
CA LEU A 110 -26.30 4.17 5.25
C LEU A 110 -25.69 4.79 3.99
N VAL A 111 -24.76 4.09 3.35
CA VAL A 111 -23.98 4.61 2.22
C VAL A 111 -24.46 4.05 0.88
N TYR A 112 -24.90 2.79 0.85
CA TYR A 112 -25.23 2.07 -0.38
C TYR A 112 -26.70 1.66 -0.41
N PRO A 113 -27.34 1.66 -1.60
CA PRO A 113 -28.70 1.16 -1.77
C PRO A 113 -28.88 -0.33 -1.45
N SER A 114 -27.80 -1.12 -1.59
CA SER A 114 -27.80 -2.56 -1.33
C SER A 114 -26.45 -3.02 -0.78
N PRO A 115 -26.44 -3.83 0.29
CA PRO A 115 -25.21 -4.43 0.82
C PRO A 115 -24.49 -5.36 -0.17
N ALA A 116 -25.19 -5.89 -1.18
CA ALA A 116 -24.62 -6.81 -2.17
C ALA A 116 -23.53 -6.19 -3.06
N TYR A 117 -23.40 -4.86 -3.07
CA TYR A 117 -22.35 -4.16 -3.81
C TYR A 117 -20.98 -4.21 -3.11
N LEU A 118 -20.93 -4.69 -1.87
CA LEU A 118 -19.72 -4.69 -1.07
C LEU A 118 -19.11 -6.09 -0.97
N ALA A 119 -17.87 -6.23 -1.42
CA ALA A 119 -17.02 -7.37 -1.13
C ALA A 119 -15.97 -6.96 -0.10
N THR A 120 -16.11 -7.47 1.13
CA THR A 120 -15.34 -7.01 2.29
C THR A 120 -15.06 -8.16 3.23
N LEU A 121 -13.91 -8.11 3.90
CA LEU A 121 -13.61 -9.00 5.02
C LEU A 121 -14.44 -8.62 6.24
N ASN A 122 -14.61 -9.59 7.15
CA ASN A 122 -15.28 -9.36 8.44
C ASN A 122 -14.50 -8.41 9.36
N LYS A 123 -13.17 -8.34 9.17
CA LYS A 123 -12.26 -7.45 9.90
C LYS A 123 -11.23 -6.88 8.93
N SER A 124 -10.85 -5.63 9.15
CA SER A 124 -9.65 -5.01 8.56
C SER A 124 -8.37 -5.51 9.20
#